data_AF-A0AAW2FGP9-F1
#
_entry.id   AF-A0AAW2FGP9-F1
#
_cell.length_a   1.000
_cell.length_b   1.000
_cell.length_c   1.000
_cell.angle_alpha   90.00
_cell.angle_beta   90.00
_cell.angle_gamma   90.00
#
_symmetry.space_group_name_H-M   'P 1'
#
loop_
_entity.id
_entity.type
_entity.pdbx_description
1 polymer ?
#
loop_
_entity_poly.entity_id
_entity_poly.type
_entity_poly.pdbx_seq_one_letter_code
_entity_poly.pdbx_strand_id
1 'polypeptide(L)'
;MIVCYSSQRLMDESQSIFYRAYAAEWYKFSSRLKSLLIITLYRSNVPSGLKAGNMIPLSIATYAAVVRIAMSYFTAFTSIKE
;
A
#
# COMPACT_ATOMS: atom_id res chain seq x y z
N MET A 1 0.00 3.62 -14.26
CA MET A 1 0.87 4.58 -13.56
C MET A 1 0.09 5.45 -12.59
N ILE A 2 -0.80 6.37 -13.04
CA ILE A 2 -1.53 7.32 -12.17
C ILE A 2 -2.25 6.61 -11.01
N VAL A 3 -3.09 5.61 -11.32
CA VAL A 3 -3.85 4.87 -10.29
C VAL A 3 -2.91 4.18 -9.30
N CYS A 4 -1.94 3.41 -9.79
CA CYS A 4 -0.99 2.68 -8.94
C CYS A 4 -0.13 3.60 -8.06
N TYR A 5 0.23 4.78 -8.55
CA TYR A 5 0.96 5.79 -7.79
C TYR A 5 0.10 6.39 -6.67
N SER A 6 -1.13 6.80 -7.00
CA SER A 6 -2.07 7.33 -5.99
C SER A 6 -2.43 6.28 -4.94
N SER A 7 -2.63 5.03 -5.36
CA SER A 7 -2.87 3.90 -4.45
C SER A 7 -1.67 3.62 -3.53
N GLN A 8 -0.45 3.65 -4.08
CA GLN A 8 0.77 3.50 -3.28
C GLN A 8 0.87 4.59 -2.22
N ARG A 9 0.70 5.86 -2.62
CA ARG A 9 0.77 6.99 -1.69
C ARG A 9 -0.29 6.91 -0.59
N LEU A 10 -1.50 6.46 -0.93
CA LEU A 10 -2.55 6.22 0.07
C LEU A 10 -2.14 5.15 1.09
N MET A 11 -1.56 4.04 0.62
CA MET A 11 -1.06 2.98 1.50
C MET A 11 0.06 3.47 2.41
N ASP A 12 1.01 4.23 1.86
CA ASP A 12 2.15 4.76 2.60
C ASP A 12 1.68 5.76 3.69
N GLU A 13 0.77 6.67 3.35
CA GLU A 13 0.19 7.62 4.31
C GLU A 13 -0.64 6.91 5.38
N SER A 14 -1.43 5.90 5.01
CA SER A 14 -2.17 5.05 5.94
C SER A 14 -1.23 4.35 6.93
N GLN A 15 -0.09 3.85 6.47
CA GLN A 15 0.90 3.20 7.32
C GLN A 15 1.62 4.21 8.22
N SER A 16 1.82 5.45 7.75
CA SER A 16 2.45 6.52 8.54
C SER A 16 1.68 6.82 9.84
N ILE A 17 0.35 6.69 9.81
CA ILE A 17 -0.51 6.89 10.99
C ILE A 17 -0.13 5.90 12.09
N PHE A 18 0.10 4.63 11.74
CA PHE A 18 0.52 3.61 12.70
C PHE A 18 1.86 3.99 13.36
N TYR A 19 2.87 4.35 12.56
CA TYR A 19 4.19 4.71 13.08
C TYR A 19 4.15 5.97 13.95
N ARG A 20 3.39 7.00 13.55
CA ARG A 20 3.24 8.23 14.33
C ARG A 20 2.48 8.00 15.63
N ALA A 21 1.41 7.20 15.60
CA ALA A 21 0.66 6.82 16.78
C ALA A 21 1.52 6.02 17.76
N TYR A 22 2.36 5.11 17.25
CA TYR A 22 3.28 4.31 18.06
C TYR A 22 4.40 5.16 18.69
N ALA A 23 4.93 6.13 17.95
CA ALA A 23 5.99 7.04 18.42
C ALA A 23 5.49 8.13 19.39
N ALA A 24 4.18 8.25 19.61
CA ALA A 24 3.63 9.20 20.56
C ALA A 24 4.00 8.85 22.01
N GLU A 25 4.05 9.83 22.90
CA GLU A 25 4.32 9.65 24.34
C GLU A 25 3.10 9.04 25.08
N TRP A 26 2.67 7.86 24.65
CA TRP A 26 1.45 7.18 25.09
C TRP A 26 1.38 6.95 26.60
N TYR A 27 2.54 6.90 27.28
CA TYR A 27 2.61 6.74 28.72
C TYR A 27 2.04 7.95 29.48
N LYS A 28 2.10 9.17 28.89
CA LYS A 28 1.54 10.40 29.47
C LYS A 28 0.04 10.57 29.23
N PHE A 29 -0.58 9.71 28.43
CA PHE A 29 -1.99 9.82 28.06
C PHE A 29 -2.94 9.40 29.19
N SER A 30 -4.15 9.98 29.20
CA SER A 30 -5.24 9.54 30.07
C SER A 30 -5.66 8.11 29.74
N SER A 31 -6.30 7.41 30.70
CA SER A 31 -6.78 6.03 30.50
C SER A 31 -7.66 5.89 29.26
N ARG A 32 -8.57 6.85 29.04
CA ARG A 32 -9.43 6.91 27.84
C ARG A 32 -8.62 7.01 26.55
N LEU A 33 -7.61 7.88 26.51
CA LEU A 33 -6.81 8.09 25.31
C LEU A 33 -5.90 6.88 25.00
N LYS A 34 -5.41 6.18 26.03
CA LYS A 34 -4.68 4.91 25.88
C LYS A 34 -5.57 3.84 25.24
N SER A 35 -6.81 3.67 25.69
CA SER A 35 -7.76 2.73 25.08
C SER A 35 -8.05 3.08 23.62
N LEU A 36 -8.24 4.35 23.30
CA LEU A 36 -8.44 4.81 21.92
C LEU A 36 -7.20 4.56 21.06
N LEU A 37 -6.01 4.81 21.58
CA LEU A 37 -4.75 4.57 20.88
C LEU A 37 -4.58 3.08 20.51
N ILE A 38 -4.93 2.16 21.41
CA ILE A 38 -4.87 0.72 21.14
C ILE A 38 -5.80 0.36 19.96
N ILE A 39 -7.03 0.88 19.96
CA ILE A 39 -7.97 0.67 18.85
C ILE A 39 -7.41 1.24 17.55
N THR A 40 -6.84 2.44 17.58
CA THR A 40 -6.22 3.07 16.41
C THR A 40 -5.05 2.23 15.91
N LEU A 41 -4.13 1.79 16.76
CA LEU A 41 -2.99 0.96 16.38
C LEU A 41 -3.44 -0.37 15.76
N TYR A 42 -4.43 -1.03 16.35
CA TYR A 42 -5.00 -2.28 15.81
C TYR A 42 -5.59 -2.08 14.42
N ARG A 43 -6.36 -0.99 14.22
CA ARG A 43 -6.97 -0.65 12.93
C ARG A 43 -5.96 -0.22 11.88
N SER A 44 -4.91 0.50 12.29
CA SER A 44 -3.89 1.05 11.39
C SER A 44 -2.82 0.03 11.00
N ASN A 45 -2.77 -1.12 11.67
CA ASN A 45 -1.83 -2.19 11.38
C ASN A 45 -2.03 -2.78 9.98
N VAL A 46 -3.28 -2.79 9.50
CA VAL A 46 -3.61 -3.15 8.12
C VAL A 46 -3.69 -1.87 7.30
N PRO A 47 -2.70 -1.58 6.42
CA PRO A 47 -2.74 -0.38 5.61
C PRO A 47 -3.96 -0.42 4.69
N SER A 48 -4.67 0.70 4.62
CA SER A 48 -5.80 0.87 3.72
C SER A 48 -5.26 1.04 2.30
N GLY A 49 -5.56 0.07 1.43
CA GLY A 49 -5.05 0.04 0.06
C GLY A 49 -6.13 -0.31 -0.94
N LEU A 50 -6.03 0.29 -2.13
CA LEU A 50 -6.88 -0.07 -3.25
C LEU A 50 -6.42 -1.40 -3.84
N LYS A 51 -7.36 -2.31 -4.09
CA LYS A 51 -7.10 -3.61 -4.73
C LYS A 51 -7.92 -3.73 -6.01
N ALA A 52 -7.30 -4.17 -7.09
CA ALA A 52 -8.00 -4.55 -8.32
C ALA A 52 -8.70 -5.90 -8.11
N GLY A 53 -10.02 -5.92 -8.32
CA GLY A 53 -10.84 -7.13 -8.17
C GLY A 53 -10.77 -7.75 -6.77
N ASN A 54 -10.41 -6.97 -5.73
CA ASN A 54 -10.12 -7.44 -4.37
C ASN A 54 -8.96 -8.45 -4.24
N MET A 55 -8.22 -8.73 -5.32
CA MET A 55 -7.14 -9.72 -5.34
C MET A 55 -5.77 -9.04 -5.39
N ILE A 56 -5.59 -8.09 -6.31
CA ILE A 56 -4.27 -7.54 -6.62
C ILE A 56 -4.13 -6.15 -5.99
N PRO A 57 -3.21 -5.93 -5.04
CA PRO A 57 -2.94 -4.59 -4.52
C PRO A 57 -2.48 -3.67 -5.65
N LEU A 58 -3.10 -2.50 -5.77
CA LEU A 58 -2.69 -1.49 -6.72
C LEU A 58 -1.48 -0.77 -6.13
N SER A 59 -0.30 -1.15 -6.61
CA SER A 59 0.99 -0.62 -6.16
C SER A 59 1.88 -0.32 -7.36
N ILE A 60 2.95 0.46 -7.13
CA ILE A 60 3.96 0.69 -8.17
C ILE A 60 4.64 -0.62 -8.61
N ALA A 61 4.78 -1.59 -7.69
CA ALA A 61 5.29 -2.91 -7.98
C ALA A 61 4.39 -3.68 -8.96
N THR A 62 3.07 -3.61 -8.76
CA THR A 62 2.08 -4.20 -9.68
C THR A 62 2.17 -3.56 -11.06
N TYR A 63 2.32 -2.23 -11.14
CA TYR A 63 2.53 -1.54 -12.41
C TYR A 63 3.80 -2.01 -13.12
N ALA A 64 4.92 -2.10 -12.39
CA ALA A 64 6.19 -2.59 -12.94
C ALA A 64 6.07 -4.03 -13.46
N ALA A 65 5.36 -4.90 -12.74
CA ALA A 65 5.09 -6.27 -13.19
C ALA A 65 4.31 -6.31 -14.50
N VAL A 66 3.25 -5.49 -14.63
CA VAL A 66 2.45 -5.41 -15.86
C VAL A 66 3.29 -4.92 -17.04
N VAL A 67 4.10 -3.87 -16.85
CA VAL A 67 4.99 -3.33 -17.89
C VAL A 67 6.02 -4.38 -18.33
N ARG A 68 6.63 -5.10 -17.38
CA ARG A 68 7.57 -6.19 -17.68
C ARG A 68 6.92 -7.27 -18.54
N ILE A 69 5.72 -7.71 -18.16
CA ILE A 69 4.97 -8.73 -18.90
C ILE A 69 4.66 -8.24 -20.32
N ALA A 70 4.18 -7.01 -20.48
CA ALA A 70 3.89 -6.43 -21.79
C ALA A 70 5.14 -6.40 -22.69
N MET A 71 6.30 -5.99 -22.15
CA MET A 71 7.56 -6.00 -22.88
C MET A 71 8.02 -7.41 -23.25
N SER A 72 7.91 -8.37 -22.33
CA SER A 72 8.24 -9.78 -22.62
C SER A 72 7.39 -10.35 -23.75
N TYR A 73 6.08 -10.10 -23.73
CA TYR A 73 5.20 -10.50 -24.84
C TYR A 73 5.58 -9.80 -26.14
N PHE A 74 5.85 -8.49 -26.10
CA PHE A 74 6.27 -7.73 -27.27
C PHE A 74 7.56 -8.31 -27.90
N THR A 75 8.57 -8.60 -27.08
CA THR A 75 9.82 -9.22 -27.54
C THR A 75 9.61 -10.64 -28.08
N ALA A 76 8.76 -11.45 -27.43
CA ALA A 76 8.44 -12.78 -27.92
C ALA A 76 7.75 -12.74 -29.30
N PHE A 77 6.76 -11.86 -29.47
CA PHE A 77 6.06 -11.72 -30.76
C PHE A 77 6.95 -11.18 -31.87
N THR A 78 7.88 -10.27 -31.56
CA THR A 78 8.83 -9.75 -32.54
C THR A 78 9.84 -10.81 -32.97
N SER A 79 10.32 -11.64 -32.03
CA SER A 79 11.22 -12.77 -32.33
C SER A 79 10.58 -13.88 -33.17
N ILE A 80 9.25 -14.04 -33.15
CA ILE A 80 8.52 -15.02 -33.98
C ILE A 80 8.26 -14.46 -35.39
N LYS A 81 8.28 -13.13 -35.54
CA LYS A 81 8.02 -12.46 -36.81
C LYS A 81 9.27 -12.35 -37.69
N GLU A 82 10.45 -12.56 -37.11
CA GLU A 82 11.71 -12.85 -37.82
C GLU A 82 11.79 -14.32 -38.21
#